data_AF-A0A376VZL3-F1
#
_entry.id   AF-A0A376VZL3-F1
#
_cell.length_a   1.000
_cell.length_b   1.000
_cell.length_c   1.000
_cell.angle_alpha   90.00
_cell.angle_beta   90.00
_cell.angle_gamma   90.00
#
_symmetry.space_group_name_H-M   'P 1'
#
loop_
_entity.id
_entity.type
_entity.pdbx_description
1 polymer ?
#
loop_
_entity_poly.entity_id
_entity_poly.type
_entity_poly.pdbx_seq_one_letter_code
_entity_poly.pdbx_strand_id
1 'polypeptide(L)'
;MAMNQAKIIASNDSIISAVKTRDYKRLATIADKLQRDTDFDYVVIGDRHSIRLYHPNPEKIGYPMQFTKPGALEKGESYFITGKGSIGMAMRAKTPIF
;
A
#
# COMPACT_ATOMS: atom_id res chain seq x y z
N MET A 1 11.95 2.66 10.70
CA MET A 1 12.02 1.31 10.09
C MET A 1 10.89 1.09 9.09
N ALA A 2 9.61 0.99 9.49
CA ALA A 2 8.49 0.80 8.53
C ALA A 2 8.27 1.95 7.51
N MET A 3 8.41 3.22 7.92
CA MET A 3 8.20 4.35 7.00
C MET A 3 9.24 4.41 5.87
N ASN A 4 10.51 4.09 6.16
CA ASN A 4 11.54 4.06 5.12
C ASN A 4 11.26 2.97 4.09
N GLN A 5 10.86 1.78 4.54
CA GLN A 5 10.44 0.70 3.63
C GLN A 5 9.25 1.12 2.77
N ALA A 6 8.23 1.73 3.36
CA ALA A 6 7.07 2.23 2.62
C ALA A 6 7.49 3.22 1.52
N LYS A 7 8.38 4.17 1.84
CA LYS A 7 8.90 5.15 0.87
C LYS A 7 9.71 4.49 -0.25
N ILE A 8 10.59 3.54 0.08
CA ILE A 8 11.38 2.79 -0.91
C ILE A 8 10.45 2.04 -1.88
N ILE A 9 9.42 1.36 -1.35
CA ILE A 9 8.44 0.64 -2.16
C ILE A 9 7.65 1.61 -3.06
N ALA A 10 7.24 2.76 -2.51
CA ALA A 10 6.48 3.76 -3.26
C ALA A 10 7.29 4.46 -4.35
N SER A 11 8.61 4.55 -4.20
CA SER A 11 9.54 5.09 -5.20
C SER A 11 9.98 4.07 -6.26
N ASN A 12 9.47 2.83 -6.23
CA ASN A 12 9.86 1.81 -7.20
C ASN A 12 9.12 1.99 -8.54
N ASP A 13 9.85 2.16 -9.64
CA ASP A 13 9.29 2.37 -10.98
C ASP A 13 8.33 1.27 -11.44
N SER A 14 8.59 0.01 -11.07
CA SER A 14 7.69 -1.10 -11.40
C SER A 14 6.38 -1.04 -10.62
N ILE A 15 6.41 -0.56 -9.36
CA ILE A 15 5.20 -0.30 -8.57
C ILE A 15 4.44 0.89 -9.18
N ILE A 16 5.13 1.99 -9.46
CA ILE A 16 4.53 3.20 -10.06
C ILE A 16 3.83 2.84 -11.38
N SER A 17 4.52 2.13 -12.28
CA SER A 17 3.98 1.70 -13.56
C SER A 17 2.79 0.75 -13.40
N ALA A 18 2.88 -0.23 -12.51
CA ALA A 18 1.80 -1.19 -12.27
C ALA A 18 0.56 -0.54 -11.63
N VAL A 19 0.74 0.46 -10.74
CA VAL A 19 -0.38 1.25 -10.21
C VAL A 19 -1.02 2.10 -11.30
N LYS A 20 -0.21 2.80 -12.13
CA LYS A 20 -0.70 3.65 -13.23
C LYS A 20 -1.53 2.87 -14.25
N THR A 21 -1.12 1.64 -14.56
CA THR A 21 -1.80 0.75 -15.51
C THR A 21 -2.82 -0.18 -14.88
N ARG A 22 -3.00 -0.13 -13.55
CA ARG A 22 -3.82 -1.07 -12.77
C ARG A 22 -3.49 -2.54 -13.05
N ASP A 23 -2.20 -2.85 -13.22
CA ASP A 23 -1.71 -4.21 -13.45
C ASP A 23 -1.71 -5.01 -12.14
N TYR A 24 -2.88 -5.56 -11.80
CA TYR A 24 -3.10 -6.36 -10.59
C TYR A 24 -2.12 -7.54 -10.47
N LYS A 25 -1.81 -8.21 -11.60
CA LYS A 25 -0.94 -9.39 -11.62
C LYS A 25 0.51 -9.01 -11.33
N ARG A 26 0.99 -7.91 -11.92
CA ARG A 26 2.33 -7.39 -11.65
C ARG A 26 2.47 -6.88 -10.22
N LEU A 27 1.45 -6.21 -9.68
CA LEU A 27 1.44 -5.79 -8.27
C LEU A 27 1.54 -6.98 -7.32
N ALA A 28 0.78 -8.05 -7.56
CA ALA A 28 0.86 -9.27 -6.76
C ALA A 28 2.27 -9.89 -6.84
N THR A 29 2.85 -9.99 -8.04
CA THR A 29 4.21 -10.54 -8.24
C THR A 29 5.27 -9.74 -7.46
N ILE A 30 5.18 -8.41 -7.49
CA ILE A 30 6.12 -7.54 -6.76
C ILE A 30 5.89 -7.67 -5.25
N ALA A 31 4.63 -7.65 -4.79
CA ALA A 31 4.29 -7.76 -3.38
C ALA A 31 4.75 -9.09 -2.77
N ASP A 32 4.59 -10.20 -3.50
CA ASP A 32 5.08 -11.52 -3.08
C ASP A 32 6.60 -11.53 -2.90
N LYS A 33 7.34 -10.82 -3.77
CA LYS A 33 8.79 -10.68 -3.64
C LYS A 33 9.16 -9.84 -2.42
N LEU A 34 8.53 -8.68 -2.25
CA LEU A 34 8.77 -7.81 -1.11
C LEU A 34 8.49 -8.51 0.22
N GLN A 35 7.40 -9.29 0.31
CA GLN A 35 7.02 -10.02 1.51
C GLN A 35 8.05 -11.08 1.93
N ARG A 36 8.80 -11.67 0.98
CA ARG A 36 9.87 -12.64 1.28
C ARG A 36 11.16 -11.97 1.75
N ASP A 37 11.43 -10.77 1.27
CA ASP A 37 12.71 -10.09 1.44
C ASP A 37 12.70 -9.05 2.59
N THR A 38 11.57 -8.90 3.30
CA THR A 38 11.39 -7.85 4.31
C THR A 38 10.56 -8.33 5.52
N ASP A 39 10.73 -7.62 6.64
CA ASP A 39 10.08 -7.94 7.92
C ASP A 39 8.73 -7.24 8.16
N PHE A 40 8.05 -6.72 7.13
CA PHE A 40 6.70 -6.18 7.33
C PHE A 40 5.64 -7.29 7.30
N ASP A 41 4.60 -7.18 8.14
CA ASP A 41 3.54 -8.19 8.21
C ASP A 41 2.70 -8.27 6.93
N TYR A 42 2.47 -7.13 6.28
CA TYR A 42 1.76 -7.04 5.00
C TYR A 42 1.97 -5.69 4.30
N VAL A 43 1.69 -5.67 3.00
CA VAL A 43 1.57 -4.46 2.19
C VAL A 43 0.17 -4.35 1.56
N VAL A 44 -0.36 -3.13 1.47
CA VAL A 44 -1.58 -2.81 0.72
C VAL A 44 -1.25 -1.68 -0.22
N ILE A 45 -1.60 -1.83 -1.50
CA ILE A 45 -1.35 -0.83 -2.54
C ILE A 45 -2.71 -0.40 -3.09
N GLY A 46 -2.92 0.89 -3.28
CA GLY A 46 -4.16 1.40 -3.85
C GLY A 46 -3.96 2.59 -4.76
N ASP A 47 -5.03 2.97 -5.43
CA ASP A 47 -5.04 4.09 -6.37
C ASP A 47 -5.34 5.44 -5.69
N ARG A 48 -5.38 6.49 -6.49
CA ARG A 48 -5.67 7.86 -6.03
C ARG A 48 -7.06 8.05 -5.40
N HIS A 49 -7.99 7.12 -5.63
CA HIS A 49 -9.32 7.12 -5.03
C HIS A 49 -9.37 6.24 -3.77
N SER A 50 -8.20 5.85 -3.25
CA SER A 50 -8.06 4.94 -2.11
C SER A 50 -8.67 3.55 -2.37
N ILE A 51 -8.79 3.11 -3.62
CA ILE A 51 -9.25 1.76 -3.96
C ILE A 51 -8.07 0.80 -3.95
N ARG A 52 -8.19 -0.34 -3.25
CA ARG A 52 -7.13 -1.34 -3.18
C ARG A 52 -6.89 -1.98 -4.55
N LEU A 53 -5.67 -1.85 -5.05
CA LEU A 53 -5.18 -2.57 -6.23
C LEU A 53 -4.46 -3.87 -5.83
N TYR A 54 -3.91 -3.93 -4.62
CA TYR A 54 -3.36 -5.14 -4.03
C TYR A 54 -3.73 -5.23 -2.55
N HIS A 55 -4.03 -6.45 -2.10
CA HIS A 55 -4.24 -6.80 -0.70
C HIS A 55 -3.89 -8.27 -0.49
N PRO A 56 -3.29 -8.68 0.66
CA PRO A 56 -2.93 -10.08 0.92
C PRO A 56 -4.09 -11.06 0.87
N ASN A 57 -5.30 -10.60 1.27
CA ASN A 57 -6.55 -11.27 0.94
C ASN A 57 -7.10 -10.70 -0.39
N PRO A 58 -7.12 -11.48 -1.50
CA PRO A 58 -7.62 -11.04 -2.80
C PRO A 58 -9.08 -10.57 -2.80
N GLU A 59 -9.92 -11.11 -1.91
CA GLU A 59 -11.34 -10.71 -1.79
C GLU A 59 -11.52 -9.26 -1.34
N LYS A 60 -10.46 -8.59 -0.86
CA LYS A 60 -10.49 -7.18 -0.45
C LYS A 60 -10.03 -6.22 -1.54
N ILE A 61 -9.53 -6.72 -2.68
CA ILE A 61 -9.16 -5.91 -3.84
C ILE A 61 -10.42 -5.25 -4.41
N GLY A 62 -10.31 -4.01 -4.88
CA GLY A 62 -11.44 -3.23 -5.40
C GLY A 62 -12.26 -2.51 -4.32
N TYR A 63 -12.10 -2.85 -3.04
CA TYR A 63 -12.74 -2.12 -1.94
C TYR A 63 -11.91 -0.91 -1.49
N PRO A 64 -12.54 0.14 -0.93
CA PRO A 64 -11.84 1.27 -0.35
C PRO A 64 -10.90 0.86 0.80
N MET A 65 -9.76 1.55 0.90
CA MET A 65 -8.90 1.50 2.06
C MET A 65 -9.63 2.03 3.30
N GLN A 66 -9.33 1.46 4.45
CA GLN A 66 -9.79 1.97 5.74
C GLN A 66 -8.68 2.85 6.34
N PHE A 67 -9.09 3.78 7.22
CA PHE A 67 -8.18 4.61 8.01
C PHE A 67 -7.22 5.43 7.14
N THR A 68 -7.73 6.15 6.15
CA THR A 68 -6.96 7.14 5.37
C THR A 68 -7.12 8.51 6.01
N LYS A 69 -6.00 9.17 6.30
CA LYS A 69 -6.01 10.57 6.75
C LYS A 69 -6.51 11.44 5.59
N PRO A 70 -7.63 12.19 5.77
CA PRO A 70 -8.13 13.09 4.72
C PRO A 70 -7.05 14.09 4.30
N GLY A 71 -6.92 14.34 2.99
CA GLY A 71 -5.96 15.31 2.45
C GLY A 71 -4.50 14.81 2.38
N ALA A 72 -4.19 13.61 2.89
CA ALA A 72 -2.80 13.17 2.98
C ALA A 72 -2.19 12.84 1.61
N LEU A 73 -2.99 12.30 0.68
CA LEU A 73 -2.51 12.02 -0.67
C LEU A 73 -2.25 13.32 -1.43
N GLU A 74 -3.17 14.28 -1.33
CA GLU A 74 -3.14 15.58 -1.98
C GLU A 74 -1.96 16.43 -1.50
N LYS A 75 -1.61 16.32 -0.22
CA LYS A 75 -0.47 17.02 0.40
C LYS A 75 0.85 16.26 0.28
N GLY A 76 0.85 15.05 -0.29
CA GLY A 76 2.02 14.20 -0.34
C GLY A 76 2.53 13.75 1.03
N GLU A 77 1.66 13.72 2.03
CA GLU A 77 2.03 13.44 3.41
C GLU A 77 2.24 11.93 3.64
N SER A 78 3.39 11.61 4.23
CA SER A 78 3.65 10.28 4.78
C SER A 78 3.35 10.27 6.28
N TYR A 79 2.60 9.30 6.77
CA TYR A 79 2.13 9.26 8.16
C TYR A 79 1.98 7.84 8.69
N PHE A 80 1.94 7.71 10.01
CA PHE A 80 1.58 6.47 10.68
C PHE A 80 0.11 6.50 11.11
N ILE A 81 -0.55 5.33 11.08
CA ILE A 81 -1.87 5.15 11.65
C ILE A 81 -1.99 3.81 12.35
N THR A 82 -2.50 3.83 13.58
CA THR A 82 -2.75 2.64 14.39
C THR A 82 -4.25 2.41 14.50
N GLY A 83 -4.68 1.16 14.31
CA GLY A 83 -6.10 0.80 14.46
C GLY A 83 -6.44 -0.59 13.90
N LYS A 84 -7.68 -1.02 14.17
CA LYS A 84 -8.20 -2.31 13.70
C LYS A 84 -8.71 -2.20 12.26
N GLY A 85 -8.02 -2.85 11.33
CA GLY A 85 -8.40 -2.93 9.92
C GLY A 85 -8.89 -4.31 9.48
N SER A 86 -8.91 -4.54 8.16
CA SER A 86 -9.33 -5.82 7.55
C SER A 86 -8.48 -7.03 7.94
N ILE A 87 -7.25 -6.80 8.43
CA ILE A 87 -6.30 -7.83 8.90
C ILE A 87 -6.12 -7.74 10.43
N GLY A 88 -6.98 -6.99 11.13
CA GLY A 88 -6.90 -6.81 12.58
C GLY A 88 -6.11 -5.57 13.02
N MET A 89 -5.67 -5.57 14.29
CA MET A 89 -4.97 -4.44 14.91
C MET A 89 -3.55 -4.31 14.35
N ALA A 90 -3.19 -3.13 13.86
CA ALA A 90 -1.83 -2.87 13.38
C ALA A 90 -1.49 -1.38 13.43
N MET A 91 -0.19 -1.08 13.52
CA MET A 91 0.38 0.22 13.16
C MET A 91 0.83 0.16 11.70
N ARG A 92 0.42 1.14 10.89
CA ARG A 92 0.65 1.16 9.43
C ARG A 92 1.40 2.43 9.06
N ALA A 93 2.52 2.30 8.36
CA ALA A 93 3.13 3.41 7.64
C ALA A 93 2.43 3.58 6.30
N LYS A 94 1.95 4.79 6.01
CA LYS A 94 1.32 5.15 4.74
C LYS A 94 2.12 6.27 4.07
N THR A 95 2.35 6.13 2.77
CA THR A 95 3.09 7.09 1.95
C THR A 95 2.50 7.13 0.54
N PRO A 96 2.46 8.29 -0.14
CA PRO A 96 1.96 8.42 -1.50
C PRO A 96 2.92 7.79 -2.54
N ILE A 97 2.36 7.44 -3.69
CA ILE A 97 3.07 7.04 -4.91
C ILE A 97 2.91 8.18 -5.92
N PHE A 98 3.97 8.58 -6.62
CA PHE A 98 3.98 9.64 -7.65
C PHE A 98 4.45 9.09 -9.01
#